data_AF-A0AAD9TGK2-F1
#
_entry.id   AF-A0AAD9TGK2-F1
#
_cell.length_a   1.000
_cell.length_b   1.000
_cell.length_c   1.000
_cell.angle_alpha   90.00
_cell.angle_beta   90.00
_cell.angle_gamma   90.00
#
_symmetry.space_group_name_H-M   'P 1'
#
loop_
_entity.id
_entity.type
_entity.pdbx_description
1 polymer ?
#
loop_
_entity_poly.entity_id
_entity_poly.type
_entity_poly.pdbx_seq_one_letter_code
_entity_poly.pdbx_strand_id
1 'polypeptide(L)'
;MNAKRLRFDFCGSEIETPSAEHNILMHPFHMLGVAGVFGGSLFSDLHGSLVTSSLIRETIGNESANESYRFDQEEETYNIVAAHVDSQGRVINTQADIINRANLGMEVMHERNAHNFPLDLAAIETPSTNG
;
A
#
# COMPACT_ATOMS: atom_id res chain seq x y z
N MET A 1 53.00 -3.32 8.21
CA MET A 1 51.77 -3.74 7.52
C MET A 1 50.81 -2.57 7.56
N ASN A 2 50.70 -1.79 6.48
CA ASN A 2 49.92 -0.54 6.46
C ASN A 2 48.68 -0.74 5.59
N ALA A 3 47.51 -0.58 6.20
CA ALA A 3 46.21 -0.66 5.53
C ALA A 3 46.05 0.49 4.53
N LYS A 4 45.88 0.15 3.25
CA LYS A 4 45.49 1.13 2.22
C LYS A 4 44.01 1.46 2.41
N ARG A 5 43.74 2.70 2.80
CA ARG A 5 42.40 3.32 2.78
C ARG A 5 41.95 3.40 1.32
N LEU A 6 40.90 2.66 0.95
CA LEU A 6 40.25 2.78 -0.37
C LEU A 6 39.61 4.17 -0.45
N ARG A 7 40.24 5.06 -1.21
CA ARG A 7 39.66 6.33 -1.65
C ARG A 7 38.91 6.02 -2.94
N PHE A 8 37.58 6.04 -2.89
CA PHE A 8 36.77 6.05 -4.11
C PHE A 8 36.80 7.46 -4.66
N ASP A 9 37.72 7.70 -5.59
CA ASP A 9 37.79 8.96 -6.33
C ASP A 9 36.72 8.93 -7.44
N PHE A 10 35.54 9.48 -7.17
CA PHE A 10 34.59 9.86 -8.22
C PHE A 10 35.07 11.17 -8.84
N CYS A 11 36.03 11.09 -9.77
CA CYS A 11 36.54 12.24 -10.50
C CYS A 11 35.69 12.49 -11.76
N GLY A 12 34.97 13.63 -11.76
CA GLY A 12 34.88 14.53 -12.91
C GLY A 12 34.32 13.99 -14.24
N SER A 13 33.00 13.90 -14.32
CA SER A 13 32.24 14.42 -15.46
C SER A 13 31.04 15.14 -14.86
N GLU A 14 30.65 16.27 -15.45
CA GLU A 14 29.61 17.18 -14.95
C GLU A 14 28.42 16.40 -14.38
N ILE A 15 28.31 16.37 -13.05
CA ILE A 15 27.05 16.00 -12.38
C ILE A 15 26.18 17.26 -12.43
N GLU A 16 25.87 17.70 -13.64
CA GLU A 16 24.62 18.41 -13.85
C GLU A 16 23.57 17.32 -13.83
N THR A 17 22.82 17.29 -12.72
CA THR A 17 21.81 16.27 -12.46
C THR A 17 20.91 16.06 -13.70
N PRO A 18 20.46 14.84 -14.02
CA PRO A 18 19.45 14.62 -15.08
C PRO A 18 18.20 15.50 -14.92
N SER A 19 17.98 15.99 -13.70
CA SER A 19 16.95 16.96 -13.34
C SER A 19 17.19 18.38 -13.86
N ALA A 20 18.44 18.84 -13.98
CA ALA A 20 18.78 20.22 -14.38
C ALA A 20 18.65 20.43 -15.90
N GLU A 21 19.04 19.45 -16.69
CA GLU A 21 19.05 19.59 -18.16
C GLU A 21 17.77 19.06 -18.83
N HIS A 22 17.10 18.06 -18.24
CA HIS A 22 15.99 17.36 -18.90
C HIS A 22 14.66 17.44 -18.13
N ASN A 23 14.61 18.20 -17.02
CA ASN A 23 13.44 18.34 -16.14
C ASN A 23 12.73 16.99 -15.87
N ILE A 24 13.53 15.96 -15.58
CA ILE A 24 13.06 14.58 -15.49
C ILE A 24 11.91 14.41 -14.49
N LEU A 25 11.86 15.25 -13.44
CA LEU A 25 10.80 15.24 -12.43
C LEU A 25 9.41 15.53 -13.01
N MET A 26 9.33 16.35 -14.07
CA MET A 26 8.07 16.70 -14.75
C MET A 26 7.78 15.78 -15.94
N HIS A 27 8.67 14.82 -16.24
CA HIS A 27 8.46 13.89 -17.34
C HIS A 27 7.40 12.84 -16.96
N PRO A 28 6.40 12.55 -17.81
CA PRO A 28 5.30 11.64 -17.47
C PRO A 28 5.79 10.22 -17.10
N PHE A 29 6.84 9.70 -17.75
CA PHE A 29 7.44 8.42 -17.36
C PHE A 29 8.10 8.42 -15.99
N HIS A 30 8.62 9.57 -15.52
CA HIS A 30 9.15 9.67 -14.17
C HIS A 30 8.03 9.66 -13.13
N MET A 31 6.94 10.39 -13.38
CA MET A 31 5.76 10.36 -12.51
C MET A 31 5.12 8.96 -12.45
N LEU A 32 5.07 8.24 -13.58
CA LEU A 32 4.64 6.84 -13.60
C LEU A 32 5.59 5.92 -12.82
N GLY A 33 6.91 6.14 -12.93
CA GLY A 33 7.89 5.40 -12.15
C GLY A 33 7.77 5.64 -10.64
N VAL A 34 7.61 6.90 -10.23
CA VAL A 34 7.37 7.28 -8.84
C VAL A 34 6.08 6.64 -8.33
N ALA A 35 4.97 6.76 -9.07
CA ALA A 35 3.71 6.12 -8.70
C ALA A 35 3.84 4.58 -8.57
N GLY A 36 4.62 3.93 -9.44
CA GLY A 36 4.89 2.50 -9.36
C GLY A 36 5.70 2.09 -8.13
N VAL A 37 6.76 2.82 -7.80
CA VAL A 37 7.60 2.54 -6.61
C VAL A 37 6.80 2.77 -5.32
N PHE A 38 6.06 3.88 -5.23
CA PHE A 38 5.21 4.15 -4.06
C PHE A 38 4.03 3.16 -3.97
N GLY A 39 3.38 2.81 -5.08
CA GLY A 39 2.30 1.82 -5.08
C GLY A 39 2.78 0.42 -4.73
N GLY A 40 3.94 0.01 -5.25
CA GLY A 40 4.54 -1.29 -4.96
C GLY A 40 4.98 -1.45 -3.51
N SER A 41 5.56 -0.42 -2.90
CA SER A 41 5.92 -0.46 -1.47
C SER A 41 4.70 -0.54 -0.57
N LEU A 42 3.65 0.23 -0.88
CA LEU A 42 2.37 0.16 -0.16
C LEU A 42 1.74 -1.23 -0.30
N PHE A 43 1.62 -1.77 -1.51
CA PHE A 43 1.02 -3.09 -1.73
C PHE A 43 1.83 -4.22 -1.07
N SER A 44 3.16 -4.12 -1.07
CA SER A 44 4.04 -5.07 -0.37
C SER A 44 3.77 -5.08 1.14
N ASP A 45 3.67 -3.90 1.77
CA ASP A 45 3.38 -3.77 3.20
C ASP A 45 1.98 -4.30 3.53
N LEU A 46 0.99 -3.98 2.68
CA LEU A 46 -0.38 -4.43 2.83
C LEU A 46 -0.52 -5.95 2.70
N HIS A 47 0.11 -6.55 1.69
CA HIS A 47 0.10 -7.99 1.53
C HIS A 47 0.78 -8.68 2.72
N GLY A 48 1.95 -8.18 3.15
CA GLY A 48 2.64 -8.68 4.34
C GLY A 48 1.80 -8.57 5.61
N SER A 49 1.10 -7.45 5.80
CA SER A 49 0.24 -7.24 6.97
C SER A 49 -0.97 -8.18 7.01
N LEU A 50 -1.62 -8.40 5.86
CA LEU A 50 -2.78 -9.30 5.74
C LEU A 50 -2.37 -10.74 6.04
N VAL A 51 -1.34 -11.25 5.35
CA VAL A 51 -0.84 -12.62 5.54
C VAL A 51 -0.40 -12.85 6.98
N THR A 52 0.33 -11.90 7.58
CA THR A 52 0.80 -12.01 8.97
C THR A 52 -0.35 -12.01 9.98
N SER A 53 -1.42 -11.25 9.71
CA SER A 53 -2.57 -11.15 10.61
C SER A 53 -3.49 -12.39 10.61
N SER A 54 -3.46 -13.19 9.54
CA SER A 54 -4.32 -14.36 9.37
C SER A 54 -3.55 -15.69 9.44
N LEU A 55 -2.31 -15.69 9.94
CA LEU A 55 -1.53 -16.91 10.15
C LEU A 55 -2.27 -17.90 11.06
N ILE A 56 -2.35 -19.15 10.60
CA ILE A 56 -2.90 -20.26 11.37
C ILE A 56 -1.80 -20.71 12.34
N ARG A 57 -1.95 -20.34 13.61
CA ARG A 57 -0.91 -20.54 14.62
C ARG A 57 -1.08 -21.89 15.31
N GLU A 58 -0.19 -22.83 15.01
CA GLU A 58 -0.15 -24.17 15.64
C GLU A 58 0.85 -24.28 16.80
N THR A 59 1.60 -23.21 17.09
CA THR A 59 2.62 -23.15 18.13
C THR A 59 2.05 -22.82 19.51
N ILE A 60 2.43 -23.61 20.53
CA ILE A 60 2.00 -23.49 21.92
C ILE A 60 3.12 -22.87 22.77
N GLY A 61 3.14 -21.55 22.92
CA GLY A 61 4.04 -20.87 23.86
C GLY A 61 4.69 -19.58 23.36
N ASN A 62 5.86 -19.26 23.94
CA ASN A 62 6.70 -18.08 23.71
C ASN A 62 7.71 -18.26 22.55
N GLU A 63 7.34 -19.06 21.55
CA GLU A 63 8.12 -19.33 20.34
C GLU A 63 7.68 -18.44 19.16
N SER A 64 8.50 -18.37 18.10
CA SER A 64 8.20 -17.57 16.91
C SER A 64 7.07 -18.20 16.09
N ALA A 65 6.15 -17.38 15.56
CA ALA A 65 5.10 -17.82 14.64
C ALA A 65 5.65 -18.40 13.31
N ASN A 66 6.95 -18.22 13.03
CA ASN A 66 7.60 -18.78 11.86
C ASN A 66 7.98 -20.26 12.03
N GLU A 67 8.05 -20.78 13.27
CA GLU A 67 8.40 -22.19 13.53
C GLU A 67 7.29 -23.17 13.12
N SER A 68 6.05 -22.67 12.97
CA SER A 68 4.93 -23.46 12.44
C SER A 68 4.98 -23.65 10.92
N TYR A 69 5.78 -22.88 10.17
CA TYR A 69 5.87 -23.04 8.72
C TYR A 69 6.90 -24.12 8.36
N ARG A 70 6.46 -25.16 7.64
CA ARG A 70 7.37 -26.17 7.07
C ARG A 70 7.43 -26.02 5.56
N PHE A 71 8.64 -26.07 5.01
CA PHE A 71 8.83 -26.11 3.56
C PHE A 71 8.23 -27.41 2.99
N ASP A 72 7.43 -27.29 1.93
CA ASP A 72 6.69 -28.40 1.28
C ASP A 72 5.45 -28.93 2.05
N GLN A 73 4.78 -28.06 2.82
CA GLN A 73 3.48 -28.39 3.43
C GLN A 73 2.31 -28.19 2.44
N GLU A 74 1.33 -29.09 2.45
CA GLU A 74 0.15 -29.04 1.57
C GLU A 74 -0.95 -28.09 2.07
N GLU A 75 -0.92 -27.73 3.36
CA GLU A 75 -1.93 -26.86 3.98
C GLU A 75 -1.52 -25.38 3.96
N GLU A 76 -2.48 -24.50 3.69
CA GLU A 76 -2.26 -23.05 3.66
C GLU A 76 -1.84 -22.52 5.04
N THR A 77 -0.81 -21.68 5.09
CA THR A 77 -0.25 -21.16 6.36
C THR A 77 -1.08 -20.02 6.94
N TYR A 78 -1.98 -19.43 6.15
CA TYR A 78 -2.80 -18.29 6.54
C TYR A 78 -4.22 -18.46 6.01
N ASN A 79 -5.20 -17.93 6.73
CA ASN A 79 -6.59 -17.99 6.35
C ASN A 79 -6.99 -16.77 5.50
N ILE A 80 -7.16 -16.97 4.19
CA ILE A 80 -7.58 -15.93 3.25
C ILE A 80 -8.97 -15.35 3.60
N VAL A 81 -9.87 -16.16 4.18
CA VAL A 81 -11.23 -15.72 4.56
C VAL A 81 -11.20 -14.88 5.85
N ALA A 82 -10.32 -15.21 6.79
CA ALA A 82 -10.15 -14.43 8.02
C ALA A 82 -9.54 -13.05 7.78
N ALA A 83 -8.97 -12.80 6.59
CA ALA A 83 -8.55 -11.46 6.20
C ALA A 83 -9.72 -10.47 6.01
N HIS A 84 -10.98 -10.93 6.09
CA HIS A 84 -12.19 -10.11 5.96
C HIS A 84 -12.91 -9.88 7.30
N VAL A 85 -12.97 -10.88 8.18
CA VAL A 85 -13.67 -10.84 9.48
C VAL A 85 -12.95 -11.76 10.47
N ASP A 86 -12.76 -11.29 11.70
CA ASP A 86 -12.19 -12.10 12.79
C ASP A 86 -13.15 -13.23 13.22
N SER A 87 -12.62 -14.35 13.70
CA SER A 87 -13.32 -15.46 14.39
C SER A 87 -14.36 -15.06 15.47
N GLN A 88 -14.27 -13.86 16.05
CA GLN A 88 -15.19 -13.30 17.04
C GLN A 88 -16.24 -12.35 16.41
N GLY A 89 -16.33 -12.31 15.08
CA GLY A 89 -17.28 -11.49 14.34
C GLY A 89 -16.92 -10.00 14.27
N ARG A 90 -15.68 -9.63 14.62
CA ARG A 90 -15.22 -8.24 14.55
C ARG A 90 -14.68 -7.95 13.15
N VAL A 91 -14.99 -6.77 12.63
CA VAL A 91 -14.43 -6.33 11.34
C VAL A 91 -12.94 -6.06 11.53
N ILE A 92 -12.11 -6.80 10.81
CA ILE A 92 -10.68 -6.51 10.71
C ILE A 92 -10.56 -5.39 9.66
N ASN A 93 -10.09 -4.21 10.08
CA ASN A 93 -9.92 -3.09 9.17
C ASN A 93 -8.95 -3.49 8.04
N THR A 94 -9.45 -3.48 6.83
CA THR A 94 -8.73 -3.78 5.60
C THR A 94 -8.21 -2.49 4.95
N GLN A 95 -7.42 -2.63 3.89
CA GLN A 95 -7.07 -1.49 3.05
C GLN A 95 -8.29 -0.79 2.44
N ALA A 96 -9.39 -1.51 2.21
CA ALA A 96 -10.62 -0.88 1.73
C ALA A 96 -11.16 0.10 2.78
N ASP A 97 -11.05 -0.20 4.07
CA ASP A 97 -11.44 0.72 5.14
C ASP A 97 -10.51 1.95 5.21
N ILE A 98 -9.24 1.77 4.83
CA ILE A 98 -8.27 2.86 4.66
C ILE A 98 -8.65 3.80 3.50
N ILE A 99 -9.13 3.24 2.41
CA ILE A 99 -9.58 4.03 1.26
C ILE A 99 -10.92 4.69 1.57
N ASN A 100 -11.84 3.95 2.21
CA ASN A 100 -13.15 4.43 2.61
C ASN A 100 -13.06 5.60 3.60
N ARG A 101 -12.14 5.56 4.59
CA ARG A 101 -11.95 6.70 5.51
C ARG A 101 -11.37 7.93 4.81
N ALA A 102 -10.51 7.73 3.80
CA ALA A 102 -9.92 8.82 3.02
C ALA A 102 -10.98 9.46 2.12
N ASN A 103 -11.81 8.64 1.48
CA ASN A 103 -12.98 9.08 0.71
C ASN A 103 -13.97 9.83 1.60
N LEU A 104 -14.31 9.30 2.79
CA LEU A 104 -15.18 9.96 3.75
C LEU A 104 -14.60 11.30 4.23
N GLY A 105 -13.28 11.37 4.44
CA GLY A 105 -12.60 12.62 4.77
C GLY A 105 -12.73 13.68 3.66
N MET A 106 -12.67 13.28 2.39
CA MET A 106 -12.90 14.17 1.26
C MET A 106 -14.37 14.56 1.14
N GLU A 107 -15.29 13.62 1.25
CA GLU A 107 -16.74 13.84 1.19
C GLU A 107 -17.20 14.84 2.26
N VAL A 108 -16.76 14.65 3.51
CA VAL A 108 -17.13 15.56 4.62
C VAL A 108 -16.44 16.93 4.51
N MET A 109 -15.33 17.04 3.77
CA MET A 109 -14.64 18.32 3.51
C MET A 109 -15.10 19.02 2.23
N HIS A 110 -15.69 18.30 1.28
CA HIS A 110 -16.21 18.85 0.04
C HIS A 110 -17.50 19.62 0.34
N GLU A 111 -17.64 20.83 -0.21
CA GLU A 111 -18.87 21.65 -0.14
C GLU A 111 -19.53 21.76 1.24
N ARG A 112 -18.72 21.95 2.30
CA ARG A 112 -19.11 21.98 3.73
C ARG A 112 -20.31 22.86 4.12
N ASN A 113 -20.81 23.71 3.23
CA ASN A 113 -21.93 24.61 3.46
C ASN A 113 -23.03 24.54 2.38
N ALA A 114 -22.97 23.60 1.42
CA ALA A 114 -23.97 23.43 0.37
C ALA A 114 -25.00 22.33 0.69
N HIS A 115 -24.65 21.41 1.59
CA HIS A 115 -25.50 20.28 1.95
C HIS A 115 -26.19 20.54 3.30
N ASN A 116 -27.48 20.87 3.24
CA ASN A 116 -28.34 21.01 4.44
C ASN A 116 -29.17 19.73 4.70
N PHE A 117 -28.97 18.70 3.87
CA PHE A 117 -29.59 17.39 3.99
C PHE A 117 -28.50 16.32 4.07
N PRO A 118 -28.69 15.26 4.87
CA PRO A 118 -27.63 14.31 5.24
C PRO A 118 -27.18 13.35 4.13
N LEU A 119 -27.73 13.45 2.91
CA LEU A 119 -27.45 12.54 1.80
C LEU A 119 -27.32 13.34 0.51
N ASP A 120 -26.17 13.24 -0.16
CA ASP A 120 -25.98 13.81 -1.49
C ASP A 120 -26.43 12.82 -2.57
N LEU A 121 -27.59 13.10 -3.17
CA LEU A 121 -28.21 12.26 -4.19
C LEU A 121 -27.88 12.72 -5.63
N ALA A 122 -27.15 13.82 -5.80
CA ALA A 122 -26.91 14.42 -7.11
C ALA A 122 -25.68 13.88 -7.85
N ALA A 123 -24.84 13.05 -7.20
CA ALA A 123 -23.61 12.51 -7.78
C ALA A 123 -23.81 11.34 -8.76
N ILE A 124 -25.04 10.85 -8.96
CA ILE A 124 -25.33 9.74 -9.87
C ILE A 124 -25.77 10.27 -11.24
N GLU A 125 -24.83 10.41 -12.17
CA GLU A 125 -25.18 10.64 -13.57
C GLU A 125 -25.66 9.33 -14.18
N THR A 126 -26.96 9.25 -14.48
CA THR A 126 -27.53 8.12 -15.23
C THR A 126 -26.92 8.11 -16.64
N PRO A 127 -26.38 6.98 -17.13
CA PRO A 127 -25.95 6.91 -18.52
C PRO A 127 -27.19 7.08 -19.40
N SER A 128 -27.21 8.14 -20.21
CA SER A 128 -28.22 8.31 -21.25
C SER A 128 -28.11 7.13 -22.21
N THR A 129 -28.98 6.14 -22.04
CA THR A 129 -29.22 5.12 -23.05
C THR A 129 -30.03 5.80 -24.16
N ASN A 130 -29.31 6.33 -25.15
CA ASN A 130 -29.94 6.86 -26.35
C ASN A 130 -30.61 5.69 -27.09
N GLY A 131 -31.94 5.75 -27.19
CA GLY A 131 -32.75 4.92 -28.09
C GLY A 131 -32.68 5.44 -29.53
#